data_AF-A0A9D1IRC0-F1
#
_entry.id   AF-A0A9D1IRC0-F1
#
_cell.length_a   1.000
_cell.length_b   1.000
_cell.length_c   1.000
_cell.angle_alpha   90.00
_cell.angle_beta   90.00
_cell.angle_gamma   90.00
#
_symmetry.space_group_name_H-M   'P 1'
#
loop_
_entity.id
_entity.type
_entity.pdbx_description
1 polymer ?
#
loop_
_entity_poly.entity_id
_entity_poly.type
_entity_poly.pdbx_seq_one_letter_code
_entity_poly.pdbx_strand_id
1 'polypeptide(L)'
;MEYLCVGKLVNTHGIKGEVRLLSRFRHKDKVFVKGFKFYIGKDKKEYEIESYRKHKNFDMFVFKGYYNINLVEHLKGSLVYI
;
A
#
# COMPACT_ATOMS: atom_id res chain seq x y z
N MET A 1 -11.20 -0.57 -17.43
CA MET A 1 -10.58 0.31 -16.42
C MET A 1 -9.08 0.21 -16.59
N GLU A 2 -8.41 1.33 -16.85
CA GLU A 2 -6.95 1.37 -16.88
C GLU A 2 -6.44 1.54 -15.46
N TYR A 3 -5.57 0.62 -15.03
CA TYR A 3 -4.93 0.65 -13.73
C TYR A 3 -3.47 1.05 -13.90
N LEU A 4 -3.01 2.05 -13.14
CA LEU A 4 -1.62 2.46 -13.19
C LEU A 4 -0.83 1.77 -12.08
N CYS A 5 0.20 0.99 -12.44
CA CYS A 5 1.08 0.37 -11.45
C CYS A 5 1.94 1.43 -10.76
N VAL A 6 1.75 1.61 -9.46
CA VAL A 6 2.48 2.61 -8.66
C VAL A 6 3.62 1.99 -7.86
N GLY A 7 3.65 0.68 -7.66
CA GLY A 7 4.75 0.04 -6.93
C GLY A 7 4.50 -1.42 -6.54
N LYS A 8 5.37 -1.92 -5.66
CA LYS A 8 5.31 -3.30 -5.14
C LYS A 8 5.40 -3.31 -3.61
N LEU A 9 4.50 -4.02 -2.96
CA LEU A 9 4.60 -4.29 -1.53
C LEU A 9 5.72 -5.30 -1.29
N VAL A 10 6.72 -4.91 -0.51
CA VAL A 10 7.93 -5.71 -0.31
C VAL A 10 7.93 -6.44 1.03
N ASN A 11 7.33 -5.85 2.06
CA ASN A 11 7.24 -6.47 3.38
C ASN A 11 6.18 -5.77 4.26
N THR A 12 5.90 -6.34 5.42
CA THR A 12 5.13 -5.69 6.49
C THR A 12 6.06 -4.98 7.48
N HIS A 13 5.49 -4.20 8.40
CA HIS A 13 6.19 -3.58 9.51
C HIS A 13 5.37 -3.62 10.80
N GLY A 14 5.98 -4.17 11.85
CA GLY A 14 5.34 -4.28 13.16
C GLY A 14 4.07 -5.13 13.15
N ILE A 15 3.35 -5.10 14.28
CA ILE A 15 2.12 -5.91 14.47
C ILE A 15 0.84 -5.21 14.03
N LYS A 16 0.88 -3.88 13.81
CA LYS A 16 -0.29 -3.03 13.53
C LYS A 16 -0.75 -3.03 12.06
N GLY A 17 -0.32 -4.01 11.27
CA GLY A 17 -0.72 -4.14 9.87
C GLY A 17 -0.13 -3.10 8.93
N GLU A 18 0.99 -2.46 9.30
CA GLU A 18 1.67 -1.52 8.41
C GLU A 18 2.40 -2.29 7.29
N VAL A 19 2.32 -1.80 6.06
CA VAL A 19 2.97 -2.38 4.88
C VAL A 19 4.00 -1.45 4.27
N ARG A 20 5.06 -2.04 3.70
CA ARG A 20 6.15 -1.34 3.01
C ARG A 20 5.95 -1.45 1.51
N LEU A 21 5.77 -0.32 0.87
CA LEU A 21 5.72 -0.17 -0.58
C LEU A 21 7.07 0.36 -1.08
N LEU A 22 7.58 -0.28 -2.14
CA LEU A 22 8.64 0.27 -2.96
C LEU A 22 8.01 0.86 -4.22
N SER A 23 8.08 2.18 -4.37
CA SER A 23 7.49 2.92 -5.48
C SER A 23 8.49 3.91 -6.08
N ARG A 24 8.57 3.93 -7.42
CA ARG A 24 9.28 4.96 -8.19
C ARG A 24 8.33 5.99 -8.81
N PHE A 25 7.06 5.98 -8.40
CA PHE A 25 6.04 6.87 -8.93
C PHE A 25 6.40 8.33 -8.59
N ARG A 26 6.24 9.24 -9.57
CA ARG A 26 6.65 10.64 -9.42
C ARG A 26 5.64 11.50 -8.67
N HIS A 27 4.35 11.20 -8.77
CA HIS A 27 3.27 12.03 -8.23
C HIS A 27 2.64 11.45 -6.96
N LYS A 28 3.47 10.98 -6.03
CA LYS A 28 3.04 10.31 -4.79
C LYS A 28 2.16 11.22 -3.93
N ASP A 29 2.53 12.48 -3.84
CA ASP A 29 1.82 13.56 -3.15
C ASP A 29 0.33 13.68 -3.51
N LYS A 30 -0.09 13.23 -4.70
CA LYS A 30 -1.49 13.25 -5.13
C LYS A 30 -2.30 12.01 -4.76
N VAL A 31 -1.62 10.88 -4.56
CA VAL A 31 -2.25 9.55 -4.46
C VAL A 31 -1.98 8.85 -3.14
N PHE A 32 -0.87 9.16 -2.46
CA PHE A 32 -0.47 8.57 -1.19
C PHE A 32 -1.03 9.40 -0.04
N VAL A 33 -2.34 9.62 -0.07
CA VAL A 33 -3.08 10.45 0.88
C VAL A 33 -4.17 9.63 1.55
N LYS A 34 -4.52 9.99 2.79
CA LYS A 34 -5.59 9.34 3.54
C LYS A 34 -6.91 9.41 2.75
N GLY A 35 -7.63 8.29 2.71
CA GLY A 35 -8.88 8.13 1.96
C GLY A 35 -8.70 7.72 0.49
N PHE A 36 -7.48 7.75 -0.04
CA PHE A 36 -7.23 7.27 -1.40
C PHE A 36 -7.32 5.74 -1.47
N LYS A 37 -7.72 5.20 -2.63
CA LYS A 37 -7.94 3.77 -2.85
C LYS A 37 -6.80 3.17 -3.66
N PHE A 38 -6.22 2.10 -3.13
CA PHE A 38 -5.28 1.26 -3.85
C PHE A 38 -5.94 -0.05 -4.27
N TYR A 39 -5.56 -0.52 -5.45
CA TYR A 39 -5.94 -1.83 -5.95
C TYR A 39 -4.71 -2.73 -5.88
N ILE A 40 -4.78 -3.84 -5.15
CA ILE A 40 -3.60 -4.64 -4.80
C ILE A 40 -3.77 -6.08 -5.30
N GLY A 41 -2.68 -6.63 -5.82
CA GLY A 41 -2.61 -8.03 -6.26
C GLY A 41 -3.23 -8.28 -7.64
N LYS A 42 -3.39 -9.57 -7.97
CA LYS A 42 -3.96 -10.00 -9.25
C LYS A 42 -5.44 -9.68 -9.35
N ASP A 43 -6.16 -9.87 -8.23
CA ASP A 43 -7.60 -9.64 -8.13
C ASP A 43 -7.98 -8.16 -8.03
N LYS A 44 -6.98 -7.26 -8.00
CA LYS A 44 -7.18 -5.81 -7.87
C LYS A 44 -8.10 -5.47 -6.69
N LYS A 45 -7.92 -6.15 -5.57
CA LYS A 45 -8.76 -5.91 -4.39
C LYS A 45 -8.51 -4.49 -3.88
N GLU A 46 -9.59 -3.80 -3.52
CA GLU A 46 -9.56 -2.40 -3.08
C GLU A 46 -9.13 -2.29 -1.60
N TYR A 47 -8.26 -1.33 -1.33
CA TYR A 47 -7.77 -0.97 0.00
C TYR A 47 -7.76 0.55 0.16
N GLU A 48 -8.47 1.07 1.15
CA GLU A 48 -8.48 2.51 1.47
C GLU A 48 -7.30 2.84 2.40
N ILE A 49 -6.50 3.84 2.02
CA ILE A 49 -5.37 4.33 2.82
C ILE A 49 -5.91 5.03 4.05
N GLU A 50 -5.48 4.59 5.23
CA GLU A 50 -5.80 5.25 6.48
C GLU A 50 -4.68 6.16 6.96
N SER A 51 -3.44 5.71 6.80
CA SER A 51 -2.26 6.52 7.10
C SER A 51 -1.14 6.22 6.12
N TYR A 52 -0.35 7.25 5.84
CA TYR A 52 0.84 7.19 5.02
C TYR A 52 1.98 7.91 5.74
N ARG A 53 3.16 7.30 5.71
CA ARG A 53 4.41 7.97 6.11
C ARG A 53 5.57 7.44 5.28
N LYS A 54 6.61 8.25 5.16
CA LYS A 54 7.86 7.83 4.52
C LYS A 54 8.87 7.40 5.58
N HIS A 55 9.56 6.30 5.34
CA HIS A 55 10.69 5.86 6.16
C HIS A 55 11.85 5.42 5.28
N LYS A 56 12.90 6.24 5.25
CA LYS A 56 14.04 6.09 4.32
C LYS A 56 13.55 6.03 2.87
N ASN A 57 13.79 4.92 2.18
CA ASN A 57 13.41 4.69 0.79
C ASN A 57 12.04 4.00 0.64
N PHE A 58 11.34 3.72 1.75
CA PHE A 58 10.06 3.03 1.75
C PHE A 58 8.90 3.98 2.01
N ASP A 59 7.82 3.75 1.27
CA ASP A 59 6.52 4.32 1.52
C ASP A 59 5.76 3.34 2.43
N MET A 60 5.32 3.79 3.59
CA MET A 60 4.66 2.96 4.60
C MET A 60 3.19 3.33 4.71
N PHE A 61 2.33 2.31 4.71
CA PHE A 61 0.88 2.49 4.71
C PHE A 61 0.20 1.61 5.76
N VAL A 62 -0.89 2.13 6.32
CA VAL A 62 -1.90 1.32 7.01
C VAL A 62 -3.19 1.47 6.21
N PHE A 63 -3.88 0.35 5.99
CA PHE A 63 -5.18 0.34 5.32
C PHE A 63 -6.30 0.26 6.35
N LYS A 64 -7.41 0.94 6.06
CA LYS A 64 -8.56 1.02 6.94
C LYS A 64 -9.14 -0.37 7.20
N GLY A 65 -9.24 -0.75 8.47
CA GLY A 65 -9.70 -2.09 8.87
C GLY A 65 -8.61 -3.18 8.88
N TYR A 66 -7.38 -2.86 8.48
CA TYR A 66 -6.25 -3.79 8.41
C TYR A 66 -5.19 -3.48 9.48
N TYR A 67 -5.59 -3.50 10.74
CA TYR A 67 -4.77 -3.11 11.90
C TYR A 67 -3.91 -4.23 12.49
N ASN A 68 -3.79 -5.35 11.78
CA ASN A 68 -3.07 -6.53 12.25
C ASN A 68 -2.20 -7.10 11.12
N ILE A 69 -0.97 -7.48 11.43
CA ILE A 69 -0.03 -8.08 10.47
C ILE A 69 -0.64 -9.27 9.72
N ASN A 70 -1.41 -10.12 10.40
CA ASN A 70 -2.03 -11.31 9.81
C ASN A 70 -3.02 -10.95 8.69
N LEU A 71 -3.59 -9.74 8.73
CA LEU A 71 -4.54 -9.26 7.72
C LEU A 71 -3.85 -8.71 6.48
N VAL A 72 -2.54 -8.47 6.51
CA VAL A 72 -1.79 -7.84 5.41
C VAL A 72 -0.58 -8.64 4.94
N GLU A 73 -0.18 -9.68 5.67
CA GLU A 73 0.98 -10.51 5.33
C GLU A 73 0.87 -11.11 3.93
N HIS A 74 -0.33 -11.57 3.55
CA HIS A 74 -0.63 -12.10 2.22
C HIS A 74 -0.41 -11.09 1.08
N LEU A 75 -0.34 -9.79 1.38
CA LEU A 75 -0.10 -8.74 0.38
C LEU A 75 1.38 -8.62 -0.01
N LYS A 76 2.29 -9.27 0.73
CA LYS A 76 3.72 -9.25 0.43
C LYS A 76 3.99 -9.79 -0.98
N GLY A 77 4.76 -9.04 -1.76
CA GLY A 77 5.06 -9.36 -3.16
C GLY A 77 4.00 -8.87 -4.16
N SER A 78 2.86 -8.37 -3.69
CA SER A 78 1.80 -7.88 -4.57
C SER A 78 2.15 -6.54 -5.20
N LEU A 79 1.70 -6.36 -6.45
CA LEU A 79 1.75 -5.07 -7.13
C LEU A 79 0.60 -4.19 -6.65
N VAL A 80 0.85 -2.90 -6.58
CA VAL A 80 -0.11 -1.88 -6.18
C VAL A 80 -0.44 -1.01 -7.38
N TYR A 81 -1.72 -0.75 -7.53
CA TYR A 81 -2.28 0.01 -8.62
C TYR A 81 -3.21 1.10 -8.08
N ILE A 82 -3.42 2.13 -8.88
CA ILE A 82 -4.42 3.18 -8.69
C ILE A 82 -5.35 3.22 -9.89
#